data_AF-A0A5M6DIY2-F1
#
_entry.id   AF-A0A5M6DIY2-F1
#
_cell.length_a   1.000
_cell.length_b   1.000
_cell.length_c   1.000
_cell.angle_alpha   90.00
_cell.angle_beta   90.00
_cell.angle_gamma   90.00
#
_symmetry.space_group_name_H-M   'P 1'
#
loop_
_entity.id
_entity.type
_entity.pdbx_description
1 polymer ?
#
loop_
_entity_poly.entity_id
_entity_poly.type
_entity_poly.pdbx_seq_one_letter_code
_entity_poly.pdbx_strand_id
1 'polypeptide(L)'
;MNKLFFLFCTLYTTISFAQTPYQELPDPKPVNEELWKQVKTGTYVSFASPDNRYAKSNVPAVSPVLTNWQTKAWKGEKVHTQILIWTTKPLKNTSLLVSDLKGSKQNKIPAAKIKASFLRYVMVDGLNEKGTGCGIPSNLEPSLEADVIDNAKASPIAANTTQPVWLSISIPADAPAGVYKGSVKVIEGKNEILGNLNYSVEVINRTLPAPKEWQYHLDLWQNPDAIARMHQVEKWSDDHLKVMKPYMESLANAGQKVITTTLIHDPWNSQTYDVYSSMIKWTR
;
A
#
# COMPACT_ATOMS: atom_id res chain seq x y z
N MET A 1 10.54 46.65 34.33
CA MET A 1 10.12 46.42 32.93
C MET A 1 10.37 44.96 32.58
N ASN A 2 9.39 44.08 32.83
CA ASN A 2 9.47 42.65 32.51
C ASN A 2 8.98 42.43 31.08
N LYS A 3 9.84 41.96 30.17
CA LYS A 3 9.43 41.47 28.86
C LYS A 3 9.17 39.97 28.94
N LEU A 4 7.90 39.61 28.92
CA LEU A 4 7.41 38.24 28.83
C LEU A 4 7.51 37.79 27.36
N PHE A 5 8.38 36.81 27.08
CA PHE A 5 8.53 36.21 25.76
C PHE A 5 7.48 35.10 25.60
N PHE A 6 6.44 35.34 24.80
CA PHE A 6 5.47 34.31 24.43
C PHE A 6 6.06 33.45 23.31
N LEU A 7 6.41 32.20 23.65
CA LEU A 7 6.80 31.19 22.67
C LEU A 7 5.53 30.63 22.02
N PHE A 8 5.25 31.03 20.78
CA PHE A 8 4.19 30.41 19.98
C PHE A 8 4.63 29.01 19.55
N CYS A 9 4.08 27.99 20.22
CA CYS A 9 4.22 26.61 19.81
C CYS A 9 3.24 26.36 18.66
N THR A 10 3.72 26.43 17.43
CA THR A 10 2.96 26.01 16.25
C THR A 10 2.82 24.49 16.25
N LEU A 11 1.67 24.01 16.72
CA LEU A 11 1.24 22.63 16.48
C LEU A 11 1.06 22.43 14.97
N TYR A 12 2.06 21.83 14.33
CA TYR A 12 1.88 21.22 13.02
C TYR A 12 0.92 20.03 13.18
N THR A 13 -0.37 20.27 12.95
CA THR A 13 -1.33 19.19 12.73
C THR A 13 -0.99 18.53 11.39
N THR A 14 -0.29 17.41 11.45
CA THR A 14 -0.22 16.48 10.32
C THR A 14 -1.63 15.96 10.07
N ILE A 15 -2.37 16.59 9.16
CA ILE A 15 -3.62 16.04 8.65
C ILE A 15 -3.23 14.78 7.88
N SER A 16 -3.42 13.62 8.51
CA SER A 16 -3.36 12.34 7.83
C SER A 16 -4.53 12.33 6.84
N PHE A 17 -4.23 12.35 5.54
CA PHE A 17 -5.21 12.03 4.51
C PHE A 17 -5.59 10.56 4.66
N ALA A 18 -6.50 10.28 5.58
CA ALA A 18 -7.16 8.99 5.67
C ALA A 18 -7.95 8.81 4.37
N GLN A 19 -7.75 7.68 3.70
CA GLN A 19 -8.56 7.35 2.55
C GLN A 19 -10.01 7.26 3.03
N THR A 20 -10.95 7.85 2.30
CA THR A 20 -12.37 7.71 2.63
C THR A 20 -12.70 6.23 2.69
N PRO A 21 -13.37 5.73 3.74
CA PRO A 21 -13.81 4.35 3.78
C PRO A 21 -14.61 4.04 2.53
N TYR A 22 -14.22 2.99 1.81
CA TYR A 22 -14.90 2.55 0.61
C TYR A 22 -15.15 1.05 0.67
N GLN A 23 -16.20 0.61 -0.01
CA GLN A 23 -16.57 -0.78 -0.15
C GLN A 23 -16.03 -1.31 -1.49
N GLU A 24 -15.49 -2.53 -1.48
CA GLU A 24 -15.07 -3.21 -2.71
C GLU A 24 -16.30 -3.67 -3.50
N LEU A 25 -16.15 -3.78 -4.82
CA LEU A 25 -17.15 -4.42 -5.66
C LEU A 25 -17.30 -5.92 -5.29
N PRO A 26 -18.48 -6.51 -5.54
CA PRO A 26 -18.67 -7.94 -5.33
C PRO A 26 -17.72 -8.75 -6.23
N ASP A 27 -17.23 -9.88 -5.70
CA ASP A 27 -16.40 -10.79 -6.48
C ASP A 27 -17.25 -11.43 -7.58
N PRO A 28 -16.92 -11.26 -8.87
CA PRO A 28 -17.67 -11.88 -9.95
C PRO A 28 -17.46 -13.40 -10.02
N LYS A 29 -16.39 -13.93 -9.38
CA LYS A 29 -16.08 -15.36 -9.37
C LYS A 29 -16.79 -16.06 -8.21
N PRO A 30 -17.29 -17.29 -8.42
CA PRO A 30 -17.96 -18.04 -7.36
C PRO A 30 -16.98 -18.45 -6.25
N VAL A 31 -17.50 -18.51 -5.02
CA VAL A 31 -16.78 -19.07 -3.87
C VAL A 31 -16.67 -20.58 -4.04
N ASN A 32 -15.47 -21.15 -3.91
CA ASN A 32 -15.30 -22.60 -3.87
C ASN A 32 -15.67 -23.15 -2.49
N GLU A 33 -16.96 -23.40 -2.27
CA GLU A 33 -17.49 -23.89 -0.99
C GLU A 33 -16.90 -25.23 -0.55
N GLU A 34 -16.58 -26.12 -1.49
CA GLU A 34 -16.04 -27.45 -1.19
C GLU A 34 -14.66 -27.36 -0.53
N LEU A 35 -13.79 -26.48 -1.04
CA LEU A 35 -12.49 -26.22 -0.42
C LEU A 35 -12.66 -25.61 0.98
N TRP A 36 -13.59 -24.65 1.15
CA TRP A 36 -13.84 -24.06 2.45
C TRP A 36 -14.40 -25.05 3.49
N LYS A 37 -15.19 -26.05 3.07
CA LYS A 37 -15.66 -27.14 3.95
C LYS A 37 -14.53 -28.02 4.47
N GLN A 38 -13.41 -28.10 3.76
CA GLN A 38 -12.23 -28.88 4.18
C GLN A 38 -11.34 -28.11 5.17
N VAL A 39 -11.51 -26.78 5.27
CA VAL A 39 -10.78 -25.95 6.23
C VAL A 39 -11.40 -26.12 7.61
N LYS A 40 -10.58 -26.47 8.61
CA LYS A 40 -11.07 -26.54 10.00
C LYS A 40 -11.51 -25.15 10.45
N THR A 41 -12.58 -25.10 11.25
CA THR A 41 -13.12 -23.83 11.74
C THR A 41 -12.06 -22.99 12.46
N GLY A 42 -11.87 -21.75 12.02
CA GLY A 42 -10.91 -20.84 12.62
C GLY A 42 -10.48 -19.71 11.71
N THR A 43 -9.49 -18.97 12.19
CA THR A 43 -8.75 -17.98 11.41
C THR A 43 -7.30 -18.41 11.33
N TYR A 44 -6.73 -18.30 10.15
CA TYR A 44 -5.37 -18.67 9.86
C TYR A 44 -4.60 -17.46 9.38
N VAL A 45 -3.32 -17.40 9.75
CA VAL A 45 -2.43 -16.31 9.39
C VAL A 45 -1.10 -16.91 8.94
N SER A 46 -0.60 -16.50 7.77
CA SER A 46 0.66 -17.02 7.21
C SER A 46 1.39 -15.95 6.44
N PHE A 47 2.73 -15.98 6.45
CA PHE A 47 3.49 -15.36 5.37
C PHE A 47 3.18 -16.03 4.03
N ALA A 48 3.33 -15.26 2.97
CA ALA A 48 3.05 -15.64 1.60
C ALA A 48 4.00 -14.88 0.64
N SER A 49 4.08 -15.34 -0.60
CA SER A 49 4.91 -14.65 -1.58
C SER A 49 4.31 -13.27 -1.91
N PRO A 50 5.11 -12.19 -1.94
CA PRO A 50 4.66 -10.91 -2.48
C PRO A 50 4.50 -10.94 -4.02
N ASP A 51 4.96 -11.99 -4.70
CA ASP A 51 4.88 -12.12 -6.16
C ASP A 51 3.53 -12.65 -6.65
N ASN A 52 2.63 -13.06 -5.74
CA ASN A 52 1.34 -13.66 -6.05
C ASN A 52 0.18 -12.77 -5.60
N ARG A 53 -0.84 -12.66 -6.46
CA ARG A 53 -2.16 -12.12 -6.10
C ARG A 53 -3.03 -13.26 -5.59
N TYR A 54 -3.61 -13.09 -4.40
CA TYR A 54 -4.44 -14.13 -3.76
C TYR A 54 -5.91 -13.77 -3.89
N ALA A 55 -6.67 -14.65 -4.54
CA ALA A 55 -8.10 -14.46 -4.76
C ALA A 55 -8.87 -14.36 -3.43
N LYS A 56 -9.83 -13.44 -3.38
CA LYS A 56 -10.64 -13.15 -2.18
C LYS A 56 -11.45 -14.36 -1.72
N SER A 57 -12.09 -15.02 -2.67
CA SER A 57 -13.08 -16.08 -2.41
C SER A 57 -12.50 -17.50 -2.32
N ASN A 58 -11.20 -17.66 -2.55
CA ASN A 58 -10.54 -18.97 -2.53
C ASN A 58 -9.74 -19.18 -1.24
N VAL A 59 -9.71 -20.45 -0.78
CA VAL A 59 -8.75 -20.90 0.22
C VAL A 59 -7.34 -20.76 -0.39
N PRO A 60 -6.42 -20.04 0.26
CA PRO A 60 -5.10 -19.84 -0.31
C PRO A 60 -4.30 -21.14 -0.25
N ALA A 61 -3.55 -21.44 -1.32
CA ALA A 61 -2.71 -22.63 -1.42
C ALA A 61 -1.42 -22.48 -0.59
N VAL A 62 -1.57 -22.35 0.74
CA VAL A 62 -0.45 -22.22 1.68
C VAL A 62 -0.44 -23.41 2.61
N SER A 63 0.50 -24.33 2.37
CA SER A 63 0.74 -25.49 3.21
C SER A 63 2.24 -25.85 3.17
N PRO A 64 2.93 -25.91 4.33
CA PRO A 64 2.45 -25.57 5.66
C PRO A 64 2.24 -24.05 5.86
N VAL A 65 1.55 -23.67 6.93
CA VAL A 65 1.49 -22.27 7.39
C VAL A 65 2.89 -21.79 7.75
N LEU A 66 3.27 -20.64 7.20
CA LEU A 66 4.57 -20.01 7.40
C LEU A 66 4.48 -18.94 8.49
N THR A 67 5.07 -19.22 9.65
CA THR A 67 5.06 -18.31 10.81
C THR A 67 6.30 -17.44 10.93
N ASN A 68 7.30 -17.67 10.07
CA ASN A 68 8.58 -16.98 10.08
C ASN A 68 8.93 -16.49 8.67
N TRP A 69 9.45 -15.27 8.56
CA TRP A 69 10.01 -14.72 7.33
C TRP A 69 11.38 -14.09 7.60
N GLN A 70 12.32 -14.29 6.69
CA GLN A 70 13.67 -13.77 6.82
C GLN A 70 14.09 -13.14 5.50
N THR A 71 14.76 -11.99 5.57
CA THR A 71 15.33 -11.34 4.39
C THR A 71 16.63 -10.61 4.73
N LYS A 72 17.29 -10.11 3.70
CA LYS A 72 18.43 -9.20 3.80
C LYS A 72 18.08 -7.86 3.17
N ALA A 73 18.69 -6.79 3.66
CA ALA A 73 18.50 -5.44 3.13
C ALA A 73 19.76 -4.60 3.35
N TRP A 74 19.99 -3.62 2.50
CA TRP A 74 20.99 -2.57 2.72
C TRP A 74 20.42 -1.51 3.68
N LYS A 75 21.31 -0.71 4.27
CA LYS A 75 20.92 0.51 4.98
C LYS A 75 20.26 1.46 3.98
N GLY A 76 19.15 2.08 4.34
CA GLY A 76 18.39 2.97 3.45
C GLY A 76 17.42 2.26 2.49
N GLU A 77 17.44 0.92 2.43
CA GLU A 77 16.55 0.14 1.56
C GLU A 77 15.15 -0.02 2.17
N LYS A 78 14.13 -0.19 1.31
CA LYS A 78 12.78 -0.61 1.71
C LYS A 78 12.50 -2.00 1.14
N VAL A 79 12.31 -2.98 2.03
CA VAL A 79 11.94 -4.35 1.68
C VAL A 79 10.50 -4.66 2.07
N HIS A 80 9.94 -5.72 1.51
CA HIS A 80 8.55 -6.08 1.76
C HIS A 80 8.29 -7.58 1.65
N THR A 81 7.13 -7.99 2.15
CA THR A 81 6.57 -9.33 2.02
C THR A 81 5.06 -9.27 2.18
N GLN A 82 4.39 -10.40 2.01
CA GLN A 82 2.95 -10.51 2.14
C GLN A 82 2.55 -11.46 3.26
N ILE A 83 1.43 -11.14 3.91
CA ILE A 83 0.76 -11.97 4.91
C ILE A 83 -0.65 -12.25 4.40
N LEU A 84 -1.15 -13.45 4.61
CA LEU A 84 -2.54 -13.81 4.35
C LEU A 84 -3.25 -14.05 5.67
N ILE A 85 -4.45 -13.51 5.75
CA ILE A 85 -5.44 -13.85 6.77
C ILE A 85 -6.58 -14.55 6.03
N TRP A 86 -6.92 -15.78 6.37
CA TRP A 86 -8.12 -16.44 5.83
C TRP A 86 -8.92 -17.07 6.95
N THR A 87 -10.23 -16.99 6.86
CA THR A 87 -11.10 -17.27 8.01
C THR A 87 -12.40 -17.94 7.58
N THR A 88 -12.85 -18.92 8.36
CA THR A 88 -14.16 -19.58 8.17
C THR A 88 -15.29 -18.86 8.94
N LYS A 89 -14.94 -17.85 9.76
CA LYS A 89 -15.87 -17.05 10.55
C LYS A 89 -15.71 -15.56 10.22
N PRO A 90 -16.77 -14.74 10.31
CA PRO A 90 -16.64 -13.31 10.08
C PRO A 90 -15.85 -12.66 11.21
N LEU A 91 -14.99 -11.70 10.86
CA LEU A 91 -14.23 -10.83 11.75
C LEU A 91 -14.74 -9.40 11.58
N LYS A 92 -15.00 -8.70 12.69
CA LYS A 92 -15.67 -7.39 12.65
C LYS A 92 -14.67 -6.24 12.60
N ASN A 93 -13.54 -6.38 13.30
CA ASN A 93 -12.57 -5.31 13.46
C ASN A 93 -11.15 -5.87 13.54
N THR A 94 -10.63 -6.32 12.41
CA THR A 94 -9.27 -6.86 12.32
C THR A 94 -8.27 -5.73 12.17
N SER A 95 -7.23 -5.73 13.01
CA SER A 95 -6.14 -4.76 12.99
C SER A 95 -4.77 -5.44 13.04
N LEU A 96 -3.73 -4.66 12.75
CA LEU A 96 -2.36 -5.15 12.62
C LEU A 96 -1.45 -4.40 13.60
N LEU A 97 -0.70 -5.14 14.41
CA LEU A 97 0.25 -4.57 15.36
C LEU A 97 1.66 -5.06 15.06
N VAL A 98 2.53 -4.14 14.64
CA VAL A 98 3.95 -4.39 14.40
C VAL A 98 4.78 -3.99 15.62
N SER A 99 5.83 -4.75 15.92
CA SER A 99 6.80 -4.42 16.97
C SER A 99 8.05 -3.74 16.41
N ASP A 100 8.83 -3.08 17.27
CA ASP A 100 10.19 -2.68 16.94
C ASP A 100 11.02 -3.89 16.50
N LEU A 101 11.91 -3.72 15.53
CA LEU A 101 12.93 -4.73 15.25
C LEU A 101 14.11 -4.53 16.19
N LYS A 102 14.42 -5.56 16.98
CA LYS A 102 15.51 -5.53 17.96
C LYS A 102 16.74 -6.22 17.39
N GLY A 103 17.86 -5.52 17.40
CA GLY A 103 19.17 -6.02 17.03
C GLY A 103 20.05 -6.30 18.25
N SER A 104 21.35 -6.53 18.02
CA SER A 104 22.35 -6.67 19.08
C SER A 104 22.64 -5.33 19.78
N LYS A 105 23.21 -5.39 21.00
CA LYS A 105 23.70 -4.21 21.74
C LYS A 105 22.68 -3.05 21.86
N GLN A 106 21.41 -3.38 22.09
CA GLN A 106 20.29 -2.42 22.19
C GLN A 106 19.92 -1.66 20.90
N ASN A 107 20.52 -2.01 19.76
CA ASN A 107 20.13 -1.43 18.47
C ASN A 107 18.67 -1.75 18.15
N LYS A 108 17.94 -0.79 17.59
CA LYS A 108 16.54 -0.94 17.23
C LYS A 108 16.20 -0.23 15.93
N ILE A 109 15.32 -0.85 15.14
CA ILE A 109 14.56 -0.18 14.08
C ILE A 109 13.15 0.02 14.63
N PRO A 110 12.68 1.26 14.85
CA PRO A 110 11.40 1.50 15.50
C PRO A 110 10.24 1.06 14.62
N ALA A 111 9.14 0.61 15.24
CA ALA A 111 7.91 0.18 14.57
C ALA A 111 7.35 1.23 13.59
N ALA A 112 7.63 2.53 13.82
CA ALA A 112 7.26 3.61 12.90
C ALA A 112 7.91 3.50 11.50
N LYS A 113 8.95 2.68 11.34
CA LYS A 113 9.59 2.37 10.05
C LYS A 113 9.00 1.14 9.37
N ILE A 114 7.97 0.55 9.96
CA ILE A 114 7.33 -0.69 9.54
C ILE A 114 5.86 -0.39 9.31
N LYS A 115 5.34 -0.80 8.15
CA LYS A 115 3.93 -0.63 7.80
C LYS A 115 3.34 -1.96 7.42
N ALA A 116 2.30 -2.39 8.13
CA ALA A 116 1.44 -3.49 7.72
C ALA A 116 0.10 -2.87 7.28
N SER A 117 -0.27 -3.10 6.03
CA SER A 117 -1.44 -2.50 5.36
C SER A 117 -2.29 -3.59 4.73
N PHE A 118 -3.60 -3.53 4.87
CA PHE A 118 -4.49 -4.44 4.13
C PHE A 118 -4.33 -4.21 2.62
N LEU A 119 -4.25 -5.28 1.85
CA LEU A 119 -4.40 -5.22 0.40
C LEU A 119 -5.89 -5.32 0.08
N ARG A 120 -6.43 -4.32 -0.58
CA ARG A 120 -7.82 -4.26 -1.00
C ARG A 120 -7.93 -4.70 -2.44
N TYR A 121 -9.11 -5.22 -2.73
CA TYR A 121 -9.46 -5.81 -4.00
C TYR A 121 -10.03 -4.76 -4.96
N VAL A 122 -9.55 -4.75 -6.20
CA VAL A 122 -10.02 -3.88 -7.28
C VAL A 122 -10.55 -4.72 -8.43
N MET A 123 -11.61 -4.24 -9.08
CA MET A 123 -12.15 -4.87 -10.28
C MET A 123 -11.20 -4.61 -11.44
N VAL A 124 -10.83 -5.67 -12.14
CA VAL A 124 -9.97 -5.64 -13.32
C VAL A 124 -10.58 -6.50 -14.42
N ASP A 125 -10.02 -6.38 -15.61
CA ASP A 125 -10.25 -7.27 -16.74
C ASP A 125 -8.93 -7.94 -17.17
N GLY A 126 -9.01 -8.79 -18.20
CA GLY A 126 -7.87 -9.52 -18.75
C GLY A 126 -7.33 -8.94 -20.06
N LEU A 127 -6.37 -9.66 -20.65
CA LEU A 127 -5.94 -9.38 -22.03
C LEU A 127 -7.05 -9.75 -23.02
N ASN A 128 -7.08 -9.07 -24.17
CA ASN A 128 -8.00 -9.42 -25.26
C ASN A 128 -7.67 -10.80 -25.87
N GLU A 129 -8.51 -11.27 -26.81
CA GLU A 129 -8.35 -12.57 -27.49
C GLU A 129 -7.00 -12.76 -28.20
N LYS A 130 -6.30 -11.66 -28.52
CA LYS A 130 -4.95 -11.67 -29.12
C LYS A 130 -3.83 -11.66 -28.08
N GLY A 131 -4.16 -11.67 -26.79
CA GLY A 131 -3.21 -11.54 -25.70
C GLY A 131 -2.61 -10.14 -25.56
N THR A 132 -3.31 -9.08 -26.00
CA THR A 132 -2.84 -7.69 -25.88
C THR A 132 -3.78 -6.81 -25.05
N GLY A 133 -3.25 -5.71 -24.52
CA GLY A 133 -4.02 -4.70 -23.78
C GLY A 133 -4.47 -3.51 -24.62
N CYS A 134 -4.35 -3.57 -25.95
CA CYS A 134 -4.71 -2.47 -26.85
C CYS A 134 -6.13 -2.61 -27.42
N GLY A 135 -6.74 -1.47 -27.76
CA GLY A 135 -8.07 -1.39 -28.34
C GLY A 135 -9.17 -1.23 -27.29
N ILE A 136 -10.43 -1.21 -27.75
CA ILE A 136 -11.62 -1.13 -26.89
C ILE A 136 -12.35 -2.48 -27.01
N PRO A 137 -11.97 -3.49 -26.21
CA PRO A 137 -12.62 -4.79 -26.26
C PRO A 137 -14.04 -4.70 -25.67
N SER A 138 -14.97 -5.48 -26.20
CA SER A 138 -16.39 -5.47 -25.79
C SER A 138 -16.77 -6.63 -24.86
N ASN A 139 -15.87 -7.59 -24.64
CA ASN A 139 -16.18 -8.90 -24.05
C ASN A 139 -15.05 -9.41 -23.14
N LEU A 140 -14.56 -8.57 -22.22
CA LEU A 140 -13.60 -9.04 -21.21
C LEU A 140 -14.32 -9.53 -19.96
N GLU A 141 -13.86 -10.67 -19.45
CA GLU A 141 -14.35 -11.25 -18.21
C GLU A 141 -13.81 -10.45 -17.01
N PRO A 142 -14.68 -9.95 -16.12
CA PRO A 142 -14.24 -9.22 -14.94
C PRO A 142 -13.63 -10.18 -13.90
N SER A 143 -12.62 -9.71 -13.19
CA SER A 143 -12.09 -10.37 -12.01
C SER A 143 -11.76 -9.38 -10.90
N LEU A 144 -11.65 -9.93 -9.69
CA LEU A 144 -11.33 -9.15 -8.51
C LEU A 144 -9.91 -9.50 -8.05
N GLU A 145 -9.01 -8.50 -8.05
CA GLU A 145 -7.58 -8.71 -7.77
C GLU A 145 -7.08 -7.83 -6.60
N ALA A 146 -6.23 -8.39 -5.74
CA ALA A 146 -5.62 -7.66 -4.63
C ALA A 146 -4.50 -6.75 -5.16
N ASP A 147 -4.68 -5.43 -5.09
CA ASP A 147 -3.75 -4.45 -5.69
C ASP A 147 -3.55 -3.20 -4.83
N VAL A 148 -4.60 -2.73 -4.16
CA VAL A 148 -4.58 -1.46 -3.43
C VAL A 148 -3.97 -1.64 -2.04
N ILE A 149 -2.83 -1.02 -1.75
CA ILE A 149 -2.24 -0.96 -0.40
C ILE A 149 -2.97 0.12 0.42
N ASP A 150 -3.97 -0.31 1.20
CA ASP A 150 -4.85 0.58 1.96
C ASP A 150 -4.18 1.15 3.22
N ASN A 151 -4.60 2.34 3.62
CA ASN A 151 -4.14 3.02 4.83
C ASN A 151 -5.10 2.85 6.02
N ALA A 152 -6.21 2.11 5.85
CA ALA A 152 -7.13 1.73 6.90
C ALA A 152 -6.40 1.06 8.09
N LYS A 153 -6.76 1.48 9.32
CA LYS A 153 -6.17 0.96 10.56
C LYS A 153 -6.76 -0.37 11.00
N ALA A 154 -7.99 -0.63 10.58
CA ALA A 154 -8.70 -1.87 10.80
C ALA A 154 -9.65 -2.13 9.63
N SER A 155 -9.99 -3.39 9.40
CA SER A 155 -10.92 -3.82 8.37
C SER A 155 -11.78 -4.99 8.87
N PRO A 156 -13.08 -5.04 8.54
CA PRO A 156 -13.84 -6.28 8.65
C PRO A 156 -13.36 -7.30 7.62
N ILE A 157 -13.45 -8.59 7.96
CA ILE A 157 -13.13 -9.70 7.05
C ILE A 157 -14.32 -10.67 7.07
N ALA A 158 -14.91 -10.91 5.90
CA ALA A 158 -16.06 -11.81 5.79
C ALA A 158 -15.65 -13.28 6.02
N ALA A 159 -16.60 -14.11 6.44
CA ALA A 159 -16.39 -15.55 6.48
C ALA A 159 -16.08 -16.09 5.08
N ASN A 160 -15.27 -17.14 5.02
CA ASN A 160 -14.87 -17.83 3.80
C ASN A 160 -14.21 -16.89 2.78
N THR A 161 -13.39 -15.97 3.29
CA THR A 161 -12.57 -15.08 2.47
C THR A 161 -11.12 -15.07 2.91
N THR A 162 -10.25 -14.70 1.97
CA THR A 162 -8.84 -14.40 2.14
C THR A 162 -8.64 -12.89 2.06
N GLN A 163 -7.89 -12.36 3.03
CA GLN A 163 -7.52 -10.95 3.15
C GLN A 163 -5.99 -10.86 3.20
N PRO A 164 -5.34 -10.40 2.12
CA PRO A 164 -3.91 -10.19 2.11
C PRO A 164 -3.52 -8.90 2.84
N VAL A 165 -2.29 -8.86 3.32
CA VAL A 165 -1.68 -7.76 4.06
C VAL A 165 -0.26 -7.55 3.51
N TRP A 166 0.04 -6.33 3.10
CA TRP A 166 1.37 -5.93 2.66
C TRP A 166 2.20 -5.45 3.85
N LEU A 167 3.33 -6.11 4.11
CA LEU A 167 4.28 -5.71 5.14
C LEU A 167 5.48 -5.03 4.47
N SER A 168 5.70 -3.75 4.77
CA SER A 168 6.85 -2.97 4.30
C SER A 168 7.76 -2.59 5.47
N ILE A 169 9.07 -2.71 5.29
CA ILE A 169 10.10 -2.38 6.28
C ILE A 169 11.09 -1.41 5.64
N SER A 170 11.18 -0.19 6.16
CA SER A 170 12.15 0.82 5.70
C SER A 170 13.36 0.82 6.63
N ILE A 171 14.52 0.42 6.13
CA ILE A 171 15.76 0.37 6.91
C ILE A 171 16.37 1.77 6.97
N PRO A 172 16.59 2.36 8.16
CA PRO A 172 17.30 3.63 8.27
C PRO A 172 18.69 3.57 7.63
N ALA A 173 19.13 4.66 6.99
CA ALA A 173 20.44 4.73 6.32
C ALA A 173 21.63 4.64 7.30
N ASP A 174 21.39 4.98 8.57
CA ASP A 174 22.32 4.93 9.69
C ASP A 174 22.17 3.67 10.55
N ALA A 175 21.26 2.75 10.20
CA ALA A 175 21.06 1.53 10.96
C ALA A 175 22.36 0.70 11.03
N PRO A 176 22.84 0.30 12.23
CA PRO A 176 23.98 -0.59 12.36
C PRO A 176 23.74 -1.91 11.62
N ALA A 177 24.77 -2.45 10.99
CA ALA A 177 24.68 -3.75 10.34
C ALA A 177 24.45 -4.87 11.38
N GLY A 178 23.68 -5.89 10.99
CA GLY A 178 23.35 -7.02 11.86
C GLY A 178 21.91 -7.51 11.67
N VAL A 179 21.56 -8.56 12.41
CA VAL A 179 20.22 -9.16 12.35
C VAL A 179 19.29 -8.46 13.34
N TYR A 180 18.16 -7.98 12.84
CA TYR A 180 17.08 -7.42 13.63
C TYR A 180 15.87 -8.34 13.57
N LYS A 181 15.21 -8.57 14.71
CA LYS A 181 14.05 -9.45 14.83
C LYS A 181 12.85 -8.72 15.40
N GLY A 182 11.67 -9.00 14.87
CA GLY A 182 10.41 -8.51 15.36
C GLY A 182 9.27 -9.44 15.01
N SER A 183 8.05 -8.93 15.20
CA SER A 183 6.83 -9.66 14.90
C SER A 183 5.68 -8.72 14.50
N VAL A 184 4.69 -9.32 13.83
CA VAL A 184 3.41 -8.71 13.48
C VAL A 184 2.30 -9.59 14.02
N LYS A 185 1.36 -8.95 14.73
CA LYS A 185 0.18 -9.60 15.30
C LYS A 185 -1.05 -9.19 14.52
N VAL A 186 -1.91 -10.16 14.24
CA VAL A 186 -3.27 -9.94 13.73
C VAL A 186 -4.21 -9.98 14.92
N ILE A 187 -5.00 -8.93 15.11
CA ILE A 187 -5.84 -8.71 16.29
C ILE A 187 -7.28 -8.51 15.85
N GLU A 188 -8.22 -9.25 16.43
CA GLU A 188 -9.66 -8.95 16.36
C GLU A 188 -10.10 -8.12 17.57
N GLY A 189 -10.84 -7.05 17.31
CA GLY A 189 -11.31 -6.16 18.36
C GLY A 189 -10.15 -5.49 19.10
N LYS A 190 -10.15 -5.56 20.43
CA LYS A 190 -9.11 -4.92 21.26
C LYS A 190 -7.95 -5.85 21.58
N ASN A 191 -8.22 -7.12 21.89
CA ASN A 191 -7.26 -7.98 22.58
C ASN A 191 -7.14 -9.41 22.00
N GLU A 192 -8.03 -9.85 21.10
CA GLU A 192 -7.99 -11.24 20.60
C GLU A 192 -6.89 -11.38 19.55
N ILE A 193 -5.80 -12.06 19.89
CA ILE A 193 -4.70 -12.33 18.96
C ILE A 193 -5.07 -13.55 18.11
N LEU A 194 -5.33 -13.31 16.82
CA LEU A 194 -5.64 -14.37 15.84
C LEU A 194 -4.37 -15.06 15.31
N GLY A 195 -3.25 -14.35 15.30
CA GLY A 195 -1.97 -14.87 14.85
C GLY A 195 -0.81 -13.95 15.21
N ASN A 196 0.37 -14.53 15.39
CA ASN A 196 1.62 -13.82 15.63
C ASN A 196 2.70 -14.39 14.70
N LEU A 197 3.19 -13.56 13.79
CA LEU A 197 4.19 -13.92 12.79
C LEU A 197 5.51 -13.24 13.11
N ASN A 198 6.59 -14.00 13.17
CA ASN A 198 7.92 -13.48 13.46
C ASN A 198 8.66 -13.18 12.16
N TYR A 199 9.47 -12.13 12.15
CA TYR A 199 10.35 -11.87 11.02
C TYR A 199 11.69 -11.29 11.42
N SER A 200 12.67 -11.48 10.54
CA SER A 200 14.01 -10.92 10.73
C SER A 200 14.57 -10.31 9.46
N VAL A 201 15.28 -9.20 9.62
CA VAL A 201 16.03 -8.54 8.55
C VAL A 201 17.50 -8.51 8.91
N GLU A 202 18.35 -9.07 8.07
CA GLU A 202 19.79 -8.88 8.13
C GLU A 202 20.16 -7.58 7.40
N VAL A 203 20.54 -6.55 8.16
CA VAL A 203 21.04 -5.30 7.61
C VAL A 203 22.49 -5.47 7.21
N ILE A 204 22.75 -5.46 5.91
CA ILE A 204 24.07 -5.57 5.30
C ILE A 204 24.83 -4.25 5.47
N ASN A 205 26.15 -4.31 5.66
CA ASN A 205 27.00 -3.11 5.76
C ASN A 205 27.25 -2.44 4.39
N ARG A 206 26.17 -2.10 3.68
CA ARG A 206 26.12 -1.29 2.47
C ARG A 206 24.95 -0.32 2.59
N THR A 207 25.06 0.83 1.94
CA THR A 207 24.04 1.89 2.01
C THR A 207 23.50 2.16 0.62
N LEU A 208 22.18 2.04 0.47
CA LEU A 208 21.45 2.54 -0.68
C LEU A 208 21.25 4.06 -0.49
N PRO A 209 21.64 4.92 -1.46
CA PRO A 209 21.40 6.35 -1.39
C PRO A 209 19.91 6.70 -1.27
N ALA A 210 19.59 7.94 -0.90
CA ALA A 210 18.18 8.37 -0.87
C ALA A 210 17.59 8.47 -2.30
N PRO A 211 16.26 8.37 -2.49
CA PRO A 211 15.62 8.40 -3.81
C PRO A 211 16.01 9.60 -4.70
N LYS A 212 16.28 10.76 -4.08
CA LYS A 212 16.74 11.98 -4.77
C LYS A 212 18.12 11.84 -5.42
N GLU A 213 18.93 10.89 -4.97
CA GLU A 213 20.31 10.64 -5.43
C GLU A 213 20.37 9.45 -6.41
N TRP A 214 19.25 8.72 -6.58
CA TRP A 214 19.18 7.62 -7.54
C TRP A 214 19.31 8.14 -8.97
N GLN A 215 20.18 7.48 -9.73
CA GLN A 215 20.43 7.79 -11.14
C GLN A 215 19.37 7.20 -12.08
N TYR A 216 18.54 6.28 -11.59
CA TYR A 216 17.44 5.71 -12.37
C TYR A 216 16.46 6.81 -12.78
N HIS A 217 16.20 6.90 -14.07
CA HIS A 217 15.33 7.91 -14.66
C HIS A 217 13.90 7.36 -14.77
N LEU A 218 13.12 7.52 -13.70
CA LEU A 218 11.71 7.14 -13.70
C LEU A 218 10.86 8.29 -14.27
N ASP A 219 10.01 7.96 -15.24
CA ASP A 219 9.00 8.84 -15.83
C ASP A 219 7.61 8.19 -15.81
N LEU A 220 6.80 8.55 -14.81
CA LEU A 220 5.37 8.23 -14.73
C LEU A 220 4.55 9.50 -14.87
N TRP A 221 3.81 9.64 -15.98
CA TRP A 221 3.10 10.88 -16.32
C TRP A 221 1.98 11.20 -15.32
N GLN A 222 1.92 12.45 -14.89
CA GLN A 222 0.97 12.90 -13.87
C GLN A 222 -0.25 13.57 -14.49
N ASN A 223 -1.45 13.22 -14.02
CA ASN A 223 -2.70 13.90 -14.36
C ASN A 223 -3.26 14.65 -13.14
N PRO A 224 -2.92 15.94 -12.93
CA PRO A 224 -3.44 16.73 -11.83
C PRO A 224 -4.96 16.96 -11.91
N ASP A 225 -5.53 16.99 -13.11
CA ASP A 225 -6.97 17.20 -13.30
C ASP A 225 -7.80 16.04 -12.71
N ALA A 226 -7.28 14.81 -12.80
CA ALA A 226 -7.88 13.65 -12.15
C ALA A 226 -7.91 13.77 -10.62
N ILE A 227 -6.86 14.33 -10.02
CA ILE A 227 -6.80 14.55 -8.57
C ILE A 227 -7.85 15.59 -8.16
N ALA A 228 -7.91 16.72 -8.86
CA ALA A 228 -8.91 17.76 -8.60
C ALA A 228 -10.34 17.20 -8.63
N ARG A 229 -10.67 16.41 -9.66
CA ARG A 229 -11.99 15.77 -9.76
C ARG A 229 -12.22 14.71 -8.66
N MET A 230 -11.24 13.85 -8.33
CA MET A 230 -11.41 12.82 -7.29
C MET A 230 -11.73 13.44 -5.93
N HIS A 231 -11.06 14.55 -5.61
CA HIS A 231 -11.18 15.22 -4.33
C HIS A 231 -12.23 16.34 -4.34
N GLN A 232 -12.88 16.60 -5.48
CA GLN A 232 -13.91 17.64 -5.65
C GLN A 232 -13.41 19.04 -5.25
N VAL A 233 -12.19 19.38 -5.64
CA VAL A 233 -11.53 20.66 -5.34
C VAL A 233 -11.26 21.43 -6.63
N GLU A 234 -11.19 22.76 -6.52
CA GLU A 234 -10.88 23.62 -7.67
C GLU A 234 -9.45 23.39 -8.15
N LYS A 235 -9.26 23.26 -9.46
CA LYS A 235 -7.94 23.06 -10.07
C LYS A 235 -7.00 24.20 -9.67
N TRP A 236 -5.79 23.83 -9.27
CA TRP A 236 -4.70 24.74 -8.86
C TRP A 236 -4.97 25.60 -7.61
N SER A 237 -6.09 25.40 -6.91
CA SER A 237 -6.30 25.97 -5.57
C SER A 237 -5.32 25.41 -4.54
N ASP A 238 -5.18 26.10 -3.41
CA ASP A 238 -4.38 25.59 -2.27
C ASP A 238 -4.85 24.22 -1.81
N ASP A 239 -6.17 23.98 -1.80
CA ASP A 239 -6.75 22.67 -1.46
C ASP A 239 -6.33 21.59 -2.47
N HIS A 240 -6.32 21.91 -3.76
CA HIS A 240 -5.82 21.00 -4.79
C HIS A 240 -4.34 20.66 -4.62
N LEU A 241 -3.49 21.67 -4.38
CA LEU A 241 -2.07 21.45 -4.12
C LEU A 241 -1.86 20.57 -2.88
N LYS A 242 -2.68 20.79 -1.84
CA LYS A 242 -2.63 20.04 -0.59
C LYS A 242 -3.00 18.57 -0.76
N VAL A 243 -4.09 18.25 -1.49
CA VAL A 243 -4.47 16.84 -1.76
C VAL A 243 -3.54 16.16 -2.76
N MET A 244 -2.94 16.91 -3.68
CA MET A 244 -2.00 16.38 -4.68
C MET A 244 -0.64 16.01 -4.10
N LYS A 245 -0.18 16.75 -3.08
CA LYS A 245 1.13 16.57 -2.43
C LYS A 245 1.48 15.11 -2.10
N PRO A 246 0.65 14.31 -1.38
CA PRO A 246 1.01 12.92 -1.05
C PRO A 246 1.20 12.01 -2.28
N TYR A 247 0.50 12.26 -3.39
CA TYR A 247 0.70 11.53 -4.64
C TYR A 247 2.08 11.85 -5.25
N MET A 248 2.43 13.14 -5.30
CA MET A 248 3.72 13.59 -5.84
C MET A 248 4.90 13.18 -4.95
N GLU A 249 4.72 13.20 -3.61
CA GLU A 249 5.71 12.67 -2.67
C GLU A 249 5.94 11.17 -2.87
N SER A 250 4.90 10.39 -3.19
CA SER A 250 5.03 8.97 -3.48
C SER A 250 5.86 8.73 -4.75
N LEU A 251 5.61 9.50 -5.81
CA LEU A 251 6.41 9.46 -7.04
C LEU A 251 7.87 9.87 -6.78
N ALA A 252 8.10 10.96 -6.04
CA ALA A 252 9.44 11.42 -5.70
C ALA A 252 10.22 10.39 -4.86
N ASN A 253 9.54 9.74 -3.90
CA ASN A 253 10.12 8.67 -3.08
C ASN A 253 10.38 7.38 -3.87
N ALA A 254 9.71 7.18 -5.01
CA ALA A 254 10.01 6.12 -5.97
C ALA A 254 11.15 6.49 -6.96
N GLY A 255 11.65 7.72 -6.90
CA GLY A 255 12.75 8.20 -7.73
C GLY A 255 12.31 8.86 -9.05
N GLN A 256 11.06 9.31 -9.18
CA GLN A 256 10.58 10.10 -10.32
C GLN A 256 11.51 11.29 -10.62
N LYS A 257 11.80 11.53 -11.90
CA LYS A 257 12.68 12.63 -12.36
C LYS A 257 12.00 13.61 -13.30
N VAL A 258 10.78 13.32 -13.76
CA VAL A 258 10.08 14.10 -14.79
C VAL A 258 8.81 14.74 -14.24
N ILE A 259 8.57 15.98 -14.64
CA ILE A 259 7.32 16.71 -14.38
C ILE A 259 6.54 16.78 -15.70
N THR A 260 5.32 16.26 -15.70
CA THR A 260 4.40 16.37 -16.83
C THR A 260 3.78 17.76 -16.86
N THR A 261 3.76 18.39 -18.03
CA THR A 261 3.12 19.71 -18.23
C THR A 261 2.39 19.71 -19.57
N THR A 262 1.17 20.23 -19.58
CA THR A 262 0.35 20.32 -20.79
C THR A 262 0.37 21.73 -21.33
N LEU A 263 1.03 21.90 -22.48
CA LEU A 263 1.22 23.21 -23.12
C LEU A 263 -0.01 23.64 -23.93
N ILE A 264 -0.80 22.67 -24.39
CA ILE A 264 -2.03 22.86 -25.16
C ILE A 264 -3.19 22.15 -24.46
N HIS A 265 -4.41 22.50 -24.85
CA HIS A 265 -5.59 21.78 -24.42
C HIS A 265 -5.67 20.41 -25.10
N ASP A 266 -5.98 19.39 -24.30
CA ASP A 266 -6.20 18.02 -24.74
C ASP A 266 -5.10 17.43 -25.67
N PRO A 267 -3.82 17.43 -25.23
CA PRO A 267 -2.70 16.95 -26.05
C PRO A 267 -2.78 15.46 -26.41
N TRP A 268 -3.67 14.70 -25.76
CA TRP A 268 -3.87 13.28 -26.01
C TRP A 268 -5.31 12.94 -26.45
N ASN A 269 -6.04 13.91 -26.99
CA ASN A 269 -7.36 13.72 -27.60
C ASN A 269 -8.31 12.86 -26.75
N SER A 270 -8.42 13.20 -25.47
CA SER A 270 -9.34 12.64 -24.49
C SER A 270 -9.21 11.13 -24.30
N GLN A 271 -8.00 10.57 -24.46
CA GLN A 271 -7.76 9.14 -24.25
C GLN A 271 -7.94 8.67 -22.79
N THR A 272 -7.83 9.58 -21.82
CA THR A 272 -8.05 9.31 -20.39
C THR A 272 -9.41 9.82 -19.95
N TYR A 273 -9.98 9.23 -18.89
CA TYR A 273 -11.26 9.67 -18.32
C TYR A 273 -11.27 11.17 -17.97
N ASP A 274 -10.19 11.63 -17.32
CA ASP A 274 -9.95 13.03 -17.03
C ASP A 274 -9.13 13.66 -18.16
N VAL A 275 -9.77 14.50 -18.97
CA VAL A 275 -9.12 15.25 -20.06
C VAL A 275 -8.14 16.25 -19.47
N TYR A 276 -6.94 16.31 -20.05
CA TYR A 276 -5.92 17.27 -19.63
C TYR A 276 -6.27 18.70 -20.08
N SER A 277 -6.46 19.59 -19.12
CA SER A 277 -6.52 21.03 -19.36
C SER A 277 -5.16 21.59 -19.78
N SER A 278 -5.16 22.75 -20.45
CA SER A 278 -3.93 23.48 -20.75
C SER A 278 -3.43 24.17 -19.48
N MET A 279 -2.14 24.01 -19.15
CA MET A 279 -1.49 24.77 -18.07
C MET A 279 -1.02 26.16 -18.54
N ILE A 280 -1.15 26.45 -19.84
CA ILE A 280 -0.84 27.76 -20.43
C ILE A 280 -2.15 28.39 -20.92
N LYS A 281 -2.35 29.67 -20.59
CA LYS A 281 -3.43 30.47 -21.18
C LYS A 281 -2.99 30.97 -22.55
N TRP A 282 -3.70 30.55 -23.60
CA TRP A 282 -3.49 31.05 -24.96
C TRP A 282 -4.42 32.23 -25.22
N THR A 283 -3.88 33.36 -25.70
CA THR A 283 -4.63 34.55 -26.09
C THR A 283 -4.24 34.96 -27.52
N ARG A 284 -5.18 35.56 -28.25
CA ARG A 284 -4.97 36.08 -29.61
C ARG A 284 -4.64 37.57 -29.57
#